data_AF-A0A3P1WX72-F1
#
_entry.id   AF-A0A3P1WX72-F1
#
_cell.length_a   1.000
_cell.length_b   1.000
_cell.length_c   1.000
_cell.angle_alpha   90.00
_cell.angle_beta   90.00
_cell.angle_gamma   90.00
#
_symmetry.space_group_name_H-M   'P 1'
#
loop_
_entity.id
_entity.type
_entity.pdbx_description
1 polymer ?
#
loop_
_entity_poly.entity_id
_entity_poly.type
_entity_poly.pdbx_seq_one_letter_code
_entity_poly.pdbx_strand_id
1 'polypeptide(L)'
;MSDYLMSFDIMKEMATRVCGRYIAWANQATDPAVKQHWMNQASQVTKGVQQVRAHDVEAIAAKREELRQLFRSMPVEAPAVAA
;
A
#
# COMPACT_ATOMS: atom_id res chain seq x y z
N MET A 1 3.19 26.53 4.65
CA MET A 1 2.60 25.37 3.95
C MET A 1 2.43 24.33 5.05
N SER A 2 1.19 24.09 5.48
CA SER A 2 0.94 23.49 6.79
C SER A 2 1.44 22.04 6.88
N ASP A 3 2.16 21.69 7.95
CA ASP A 3 2.84 20.41 8.15
C ASP A 3 1.95 19.16 7.95
N TYR A 4 0.63 19.30 8.11
CA TYR A 4 -0.32 18.22 7.86
C TYR A 4 -0.37 17.82 6.36
N LEU A 5 -0.18 18.76 5.43
CA LEU A 5 -0.15 18.46 3.99
C LEU A 5 1.06 17.59 3.66
N MET A 6 2.24 17.94 4.20
CA MET A 6 3.43 17.11 4.04
C MET A 6 3.24 15.72 4.63
N SER A 7 2.62 15.60 5.81
CA SER A 7 2.35 14.28 6.41
C SER A 7 1.37 13.44 5.58
N PHE A 8 0.35 14.07 5.01
CA PHE A 8 -0.61 13.43 4.10
C PHE A 8 0.06 12.95 2.80
N ASP A 9 0.92 13.77 2.21
CA ASP A 9 1.67 13.41 1.00
C ASP A 9 2.66 12.28 1.28
N ILE A 10 3.37 12.32 2.42
CA ILE A 10 4.25 11.22 2.86
C ILE A 10 3.45 9.90 2.98
N MET A 11 2.25 9.94 3.54
CA MET A 11 1.37 8.76 3.62
C MET A 11 1.03 8.21 2.22
N LYS A 12 0.67 9.08 1.27
CA LYS A 12 0.41 8.68 -0.12
C LYS A 12 1.64 8.06 -0.79
N GLU A 13 2.81 8.65 -0.60
CA GLU A 13 4.05 8.12 -1.16
C GLU A 13 4.40 6.72 -0.62
N MET A 14 4.16 6.46 0.68
CA MET A 14 4.32 5.10 1.22
C MET A 14 3.30 4.13 0.63
N ALA A 15 2.05 4.55 0.44
CA ALA A 15 1.04 3.73 -0.21
C ALA A 15 1.46 3.35 -1.64
N THR A 16 1.99 4.31 -2.40
CA THR A 16 2.54 4.07 -3.75
C THR A 16 3.63 3.01 -3.73
N ARG A 17 4.54 3.02 -2.73
CA ARG A 17 5.59 2.01 -2.60
C ARG A 17 5.04 0.61 -2.30
N VAL A 18 4.06 0.51 -1.41
CA VAL A 18 3.38 -0.75 -1.09
C VAL A 18 2.64 -1.29 -2.32
N CYS A 19 1.85 -0.44 -2.99
CA CYS A 19 1.16 -0.80 -4.23
C CYS A 19 2.14 -1.25 -5.32
N GLY A 20 3.26 -0.54 -5.48
CA GLY A 20 4.32 -0.91 -6.42
C GLY A 20 4.89 -2.31 -6.16
N ARG A 21 5.04 -2.72 -4.89
CA ARG A 21 5.48 -4.08 -4.54
C ARG A 21 4.45 -5.13 -4.93
N TYR A 22 3.17 -4.91 -4.65
CA TYR A 22 2.10 -5.82 -5.09
C TYR A 22 2.02 -5.92 -6.62
N ILE A 23 2.12 -4.79 -7.33
CA ILE A 23 2.11 -4.77 -8.80
C ILE A 23 3.33 -5.52 -9.37
N ALA A 24 4.51 -5.37 -8.75
CA ALA A 24 5.69 -6.12 -9.16
C ALA A 24 5.48 -7.64 -9.02
N TRP A 25 4.89 -8.10 -7.92
CA TRP A 25 4.52 -9.50 -7.75
C TRP A 25 3.45 -9.97 -8.75
N ALA A 26 2.45 -9.13 -9.03
CA ALA A 26 1.43 -9.40 -10.04
C ALA A 26 2.04 -9.59 -11.45
N ASN A 27 3.08 -8.82 -11.78
CA ASN A 27 3.78 -8.90 -13.06
C ASN A 27 4.68 -10.14 -13.18
N GLN A 28 5.09 -10.74 -12.05
CA GLN A 28 5.88 -11.98 -12.02
C GLN A 28 4.99 -13.23 -12.02
N ALA A 29 3.71 -13.10 -11.68
CA ALA A 29 2.77 -14.22 -11.62
C ALA A 29 2.38 -14.70 -13.04
N THR A 30 2.50 -16.02 -13.26
CA THR A 30 2.03 -16.69 -14.49
C THR A 30 0.56 -17.08 -14.42
N ASP A 31 0.05 -17.34 -13.22
CA ASP A 31 -1.36 -17.65 -12.97
C ASP A 31 -2.21 -16.37 -12.91
N PRO A 32 -3.26 -16.23 -13.75
CA PRO A 32 -4.20 -15.11 -13.70
C PRO A 32 -4.86 -14.89 -12.33
N ALA A 33 -5.15 -15.95 -11.58
CA ALA A 33 -5.76 -15.84 -10.25
C ALA A 33 -4.79 -15.20 -9.24
N VAL A 34 -3.52 -15.63 -9.25
CA VAL A 34 -2.45 -15.05 -8.42
C VAL A 34 -2.18 -13.60 -8.81
N LYS A 35 -2.17 -13.29 -10.11
CA LYS A 35 -2.06 -11.91 -10.59
C LYS A 35 -3.20 -11.04 -10.07
N GLN A 36 -4.44 -11.52 -10.19
CA GLN A 36 -5.62 -10.79 -9.73
C GLN A 36 -5.61 -10.61 -8.20
N HIS A 37 -5.14 -11.59 -7.45
CA HIS A 37 -4.96 -11.49 -6.00
C HIS A 37 -4.07 -10.29 -5.65
N TRP A 38 -2.90 -10.17 -6.27
CA TRP A 38 -1.99 -9.05 -6.01
C TRP A 38 -2.54 -7.69 -6.47
N MET A 39 -3.24 -7.65 -7.61
CA MET A 39 -3.94 -6.45 -8.04
C MET A 39 -5.02 -6.01 -7.04
N ASN A 40 -5.75 -6.97 -6.47
CA ASN A 40 -6.75 -6.69 -5.43
C ASN A 40 -6.11 -6.12 -4.16
N GLN A 41 -4.95 -6.64 -3.74
CA GLN A 41 -4.21 -6.09 -2.59
C GLN A 41 -3.79 -4.63 -2.83
N ALA A 42 -3.25 -4.30 -4.01
CA ALA A 42 -2.92 -2.92 -4.37
C ALA A 42 -4.17 -2.00 -4.37
N SER A 43 -5.31 -2.50 -4.85
CA SER A 43 -6.58 -1.78 -4.82
C SER A 43 -7.07 -1.52 -3.39
N GLN A 44 -6.94 -2.50 -2.49
CA GLN A 44 -7.34 -2.35 -1.08
C GLN A 44 -6.50 -1.28 -0.37
N VAL A 45 -5.18 -1.27 -0.59
CA VAL A 45 -4.29 -0.22 -0.05
C VAL A 45 -4.72 1.16 -0.55
N THR A 46 -5.00 1.28 -1.85
CA THR A 46 -5.43 2.54 -2.47
C THR A 46 -6.74 3.05 -1.85
N LYS A 47 -7.74 2.17 -1.71
CA LYS A 47 -9.03 2.51 -1.09
C LYS A 47 -8.86 2.95 0.37
N GLY A 48 -8.03 2.24 1.14
CA GLY A 48 -7.78 2.57 2.54
C GLY A 48 -7.15 3.95 2.72
N VAL A 49 -6.29 4.38 1.79
CA VAL A 49 -5.66 5.71 1.82
C VAL A 49 -6.61 6.81 1.37
N GLN A 50 -7.47 6.54 0.38
CA GLN A 50 -8.48 7.50 -0.09
C GLN A 50 -9.53 7.85 0.99
N GLN A 51 -9.71 6.99 1.99
CA GLN A 51 -10.62 7.22 3.11
C GLN A 51 -10.05 8.16 4.18
N VAL A 52 -8.73 8.42 4.18
CA VAL A 52 -8.09 9.30 5.17
C VAL A 52 -8.28 10.76 4.78
N ARG A 53 -8.80 11.56 5.70
CA ARG A 53 -8.98 13.01 5.50
C ARG A 53 -7.64 13.73 5.65
N ALA A 54 -7.34 14.65 4.73
CA ALA A 54 -6.06 15.36 4.70
C ALA A 54 -5.77 16.24 5.92
N HIS A 55 -6.79 16.65 6.68
CA HIS A 55 -6.65 17.47 7.89
C HIS A 55 -6.72 16.64 9.19
N ASP A 56 -6.91 15.32 9.09
CA ASP A 56 -6.98 14.43 10.24
C ASP A 56 -5.59 13.86 10.54
N VAL A 57 -4.83 14.58 11.36
CA VAL A 57 -3.42 14.28 11.65
C VAL A 57 -3.27 12.91 12.33
N GLU A 58 -4.21 12.52 13.19
CA GLU A 58 -4.18 11.23 13.88
C GLU A 58 -4.45 10.08 12.90
N ALA A 59 -5.46 10.20 12.03
CA ALA A 59 -5.73 9.21 11.00
C ALA A 59 -4.55 9.06 10.02
N ILE A 60 -3.90 10.17 9.64
CA ILE A 60 -2.70 10.16 8.80
C ILE A 60 -1.56 9.41 9.50
N ALA A 61 -1.30 9.71 10.78
CA ALA A 61 -0.24 9.07 11.54
C ALA A 61 -0.46 7.57 11.69
N ALA A 62 -1.70 7.16 12.01
CA ALA A 62 -2.09 5.77 12.14
C ALA A 62 -1.93 5.02 10.81
N LYS A 63 -2.45 5.57 9.71
CA LYS A 63 -2.37 4.93 8.39
C LYS A 63 -0.93 4.85 7.89
N ARG A 64 -0.12 5.86 8.17
CA ARG A 64 1.32 5.83 7.89
C ARG A 64 2.04 4.71 8.62
N GLU A 65 1.73 4.49 9.90
CA GLU A 65 2.36 3.40 10.66
C GLU A 65 1.92 2.02 10.14
N GLU A 66 0.63 1.86 9.83
CA GLU A 66 0.09 0.66 9.16
C GLU A 66 0.87 0.35 7.86
N LEU A 67 1.00 1.35 6.97
CA LEU A 67 1.73 1.21 5.70
C LEU A 67 3.21 0.91 5.90
N ARG A 68 3.84 1.50 6.91
CA ARG A 68 5.24 1.25 7.25
C ARG A 68 5.45 -0.20 7.71
N GLN A 69 4.59 -0.69 8.59
CA GLN A 69 4.66 -2.06 9.09
C GLN A 69 4.43 -3.06 7.96
N LEU A 70 3.41 -2.81 7.13
CA LEU A 70 3.14 -3.62 5.95
C LEU A 70 4.35 -3.66 5.01
N PHE A 71 4.93 -2.51 4.66
CA PHE A 71 6.09 -2.48 3.77
C PHE A 71 7.30 -3.24 4.35
N ARG A 72 7.54 -3.14 5.67
CA ARG A 72 8.62 -3.89 6.33
C ARG A 72 8.39 -5.40 6.34
N SER A 73 7.14 -5.86 6.36
CA SER A 73 6.83 -7.28 6.31
C SER A 73 6.83 -7.86 4.90
N MET A 74 6.89 -7.03 3.86
CA MET A 74 6.86 -7.49 2.47
C MET A 74 8.24 -8.00 2.01
N PRO A 75 8.36 -9.30 1.62
CA PRO A 75 9.59 -9.82 1.01
C PRO A 75 9.89 -9.13 -0.33
N VAL A 76 11.12 -9.27 -0.81
CA VAL A 76 11.49 -8.76 -2.16
C VAL A 76 10.75 -9.54 -3.23
N GLU A 77 10.83 -10.87 -3.15
CA GLU A 77 10.12 -11.80 -4.04
C GLU A 77 8.70 -12.07 -3.55
N ALA A 78 7.80 -12.43 -4.47
CA ALA A 78 6.42 -12.72 -4.11
C ALA A 78 6.36 -13.95 -3.19
N PRO A 79 5.67 -13.88 -2.05
CA PRO A 79 5.43 -15.08 -1.25
C PRO A 79 4.55 -16.05 -2.04
N ALA A 80 4.68 -17.35 -1.75
CA ALA A 80 3.82 -18.36 -2.35
C ALA A 80 2.35 -18.08 -1.98
N VAL A 81 1.53 -17.78 -2.99
CA VAL A 81 0.08 -17.67 -2.84
C VAL A 81 -0.47 -19.07 -3.00
N ALA A 82 -1.13 -19.61 -1.97
CA ALA A 82 -1.89 -20.84 -2.12
C ALA A 82 -3.02 -20.56 -3.12
N ALA A 83 -3.04 -21.32 -4.22
CA ALA A 83 -4.08 -21.28 -5.24
C ALA A 83 -5.43 -21.77 -4.70
#